data_AF-A0A962EP03-F1
#
_entry.id   AF-A0A962EP03-F1
#
_cell.length_a   1.000
_cell.length_b   1.000
_cell.length_c   1.000
_cell.angle_alpha   90.00
_cell.angle_beta   90.00
_cell.angle_gamma   90.00
#
_symmetry.space_group_name_H-M   'P 1'
#
loop_
_entity.id
_entity.type
_entity.pdbx_description
1 polymer ?
#
loop_
_entity_poly.entity_id
_entity_poly.type
_entity_poly.pdbx_seq_one_letter_code
_entity_poly.pdbx_strand_id
1 'polypeptide(L)'
;MRLLSLVTVFLLLLSSQLPAVEIGLDSNVDKQLGAQRLDNSLRSIEWFTLEYLRKAEQAEMAADSEQADFFLQKADESDEKASKIRWRAIKAWYLAGRDKKAHEISLRAAHIAKVRAELVELRLHKNELDLERLLSHGKQKEKSRSVLDIYPSYEVAYKHYVASAYQLFLEWTEVASMYDEAESYEEAELYWQKSIDVMSFLFRLNDDNAHDEEIPYQTYIYDTQRALMRLENLQLSLEKNEQLELTRHALQSLEKLNKTFFPEVVEH
;
A
#
# COMPACT_ATOMS: atom_id res chain seq x y z
N MET A 1 -27.88 29.24 -3.32
CA MET A 1 -28.41 28.68 -2.05
C MET A 1 -29.78 28.01 -2.14
N ARG A 2 -30.67 28.30 -3.12
CA ARG A 2 -32.00 27.66 -3.21
C ARG A 2 -32.02 26.22 -3.79
N LEU A 3 -31.00 25.81 -4.54
CA LEU A 3 -30.92 24.43 -5.08
C LEU A 3 -30.46 23.39 -4.04
N LEU A 4 -29.57 23.75 -3.10
CA LEU A 4 -29.08 22.81 -2.08
C LEU A 4 -30.17 22.41 -1.06
N SER A 5 -31.17 23.28 -0.88
CA SER A 5 -32.29 23.06 0.03
C SER A 5 -33.35 22.11 -0.56
N LEU A 6 -33.47 22.04 -1.88
CA LEU A 6 -34.40 21.12 -2.56
C LEU A 6 -33.86 19.69 -2.60
N VAL A 7 -32.55 19.49 -2.71
CA VAL A 7 -31.92 18.15 -2.74
C VAL A 7 -31.98 17.47 -1.38
N THR A 8 -31.82 18.22 -0.27
CA THR A 8 -31.92 17.67 1.10
C THR A 8 -33.36 17.31 1.49
N VAL A 9 -34.36 18.07 1.03
CA VAL A 9 -35.78 17.73 1.27
C VAL A 9 -36.21 16.51 0.44
N PHE A 10 -35.68 16.36 -0.78
CA PHE A 10 -35.96 15.19 -1.62
C PHE A 10 -35.34 13.90 -1.06
N LEU A 11 -34.17 13.98 -0.45
CA LEU A 11 -33.51 12.84 0.23
C LEU A 11 -34.23 12.40 1.51
N LEU A 12 -34.88 13.32 2.23
CA LEU A 12 -35.63 12.99 3.46
C LEU A 12 -37.02 12.39 3.18
N LEU A 13 -37.63 12.68 2.03
CA LEU A 13 -38.94 12.14 1.65
C LEU A 13 -38.87 10.72 1.07
N LEU A 14 -37.72 10.30 0.52
CA LEU A 14 -37.52 8.94 0.03
C LEU A 14 -37.29 7.91 1.15
N SER A 15 -36.97 8.35 2.37
CA SER A 15 -36.72 7.46 3.52
C SER A 15 -37.97 7.01 4.29
N SER A 16 -39.17 7.53 3.99
CA SER A 16 -40.37 7.28 4.82
C SER A 16 -41.43 6.37 4.18
N GLN A 17 -41.19 5.80 2.99
CA GLN A 17 -42.18 4.95 2.30
C GLN A 17 -41.58 3.70 1.66
N LEU A 18 -40.87 2.88 2.44
CA LEU A 18 -40.67 1.47 2.05
C LEU A 18 -41.63 0.60 2.85
N PRO A 19 -42.64 -0.03 2.21
CA PRO A 19 -43.44 -1.03 2.90
C PRO A 19 -42.55 -2.19 3.33
N ALA A 20 -42.81 -2.71 4.54
CA ALA A 20 -42.23 -3.96 5.02
C ALA A 20 -42.75 -5.09 4.13
N VAL A 21 -41.97 -5.41 3.11
CA VAL A 21 -42.18 -6.57 2.26
C VAL A 21 -41.32 -7.68 2.84
N GLU A 22 -41.93 -8.51 3.68
CA GLU A 22 -41.37 -9.82 4.06
C GLU A 22 -41.49 -10.76 2.86
N ILE A 23 -40.57 -10.63 1.90
CA ILE A 23 -40.29 -11.69 0.95
C ILE A 23 -39.20 -12.54 1.59
N GLY A 24 -39.43 -13.85 1.70
CA GLY A 24 -38.39 -14.82 2.04
C GLY A 24 -37.28 -14.77 1.01
N LEU A 25 -36.33 -13.86 1.21
CA LEU A 25 -35.11 -13.72 0.45
C LEU A 25 -34.07 -14.63 1.08
N ASP A 26 -33.42 -15.43 0.23
CA ASP A 26 -32.30 -16.27 0.60
C ASP A 26 -31.27 -15.44 1.38
N SER A 27 -30.86 -15.92 2.55
CA SER A 27 -29.90 -15.26 3.45
C SER A 27 -28.60 -14.83 2.74
N ASN A 28 -28.29 -15.43 1.60
CA ASN A 28 -27.16 -15.06 0.76
C ASN A 28 -27.37 -13.73 -0.02
N VAL A 29 -28.59 -13.45 -0.48
CA VAL A 29 -28.92 -12.20 -1.21
C VAL A 29 -28.78 -10.98 -0.29
N ASP A 30 -29.24 -11.10 0.96
CA ASP A 30 -29.12 -10.02 1.96
C ASP A 30 -27.66 -9.76 2.35
N LYS A 31 -26.84 -10.83 2.46
CA LYS A 31 -25.39 -10.71 2.70
C LYS A 31 -24.68 -9.98 1.56
N GLN A 32 -25.02 -10.31 0.30
CA GLN A 32 -24.45 -9.64 -0.88
C GLN A 32 -24.87 -8.17 -0.96
N LEU A 33 -26.12 -7.83 -0.66
CA LEU A 33 -26.59 -6.44 -0.62
C LEU A 33 -25.86 -5.62 0.46
N GLY A 34 -25.64 -6.20 1.63
CA GLY A 34 -24.84 -5.59 2.70
C GLY A 34 -23.39 -5.34 2.28
N ALA A 35 -22.74 -6.34 1.69
CA ALA A 35 -21.37 -6.25 1.18
C ALA A 35 -21.25 -5.18 0.08
N GLN A 36 -22.21 -5.12 -0.85
CA GLN A 36 -22.22 -4.13 -1.93
C GLN A 36 -22.35 -2.70 -1.41
N ARG A 37 -23.17 -2.45 -0.38
CA ARG A 37 -23.30 -1.10 0.22
C ARG A 37 -21.99 -0.64 0.87
N LEU A 38 -21.30 -1.56 1.54
CA LEU A 38 -19.97 -1.29 2.11
C LEU A 38 -18.94 -1.02 1.00
N ASP A 39 -18.89 -1.85 -0.05
CA ASP A 39 -17.96 -1.65 -1.18
C ASP A 39 -18.21 -0.32 -1.91
N ASN A 40 -19.48 0.04 -2.17
CA ASN A 40 -19.82 1.32 -2.81
C ASN A 40 -19.40 2.52 -1.94
N SER A 41 -19.58 2.42 -0.62
CA SER A 41 -19.16 3.48 0.31
C SER A 41 -17.64 3.59 0.35
N LEU A 42 -16.94 2.45 0.37
CA LEU A 42 -15.50 2.37 0.34
C LEU A 42 -14.92 3.00 -0.92
N ARG A 43 -15.42 2.65 -2.11
CA ARG A 43 -14.98 3.21 -3.40
C ARG A 43 -15.06 4.73 -3.46
N SER A 44 -16.08 5.33 -2.84
CA SER A 44 -16.22 6.79 -2.77
C SER A 44 -15.07 7.41 -1.97
N ILE A 45 -14.73 6.85 -0.81
CA ILE A 45 -13.63 7.34 0.03
C ILE A 45 -12.27 7.07 -0.62
N GLU A 46 -12.09 5.90 -1.23
CA GLU A 46 -10.90 5.55 -2.01
C GLU A 46 -10.67 6.55 -3.16
N TRP A 47 -11.73 6.97 -3.85
CA TRP A 47 -11.65 8.01 -4.89
C TRP A 47 -11.17 9.35 -4.33
N PHE A 48 -11.71 9.82 -3.20
CA PHE A 48 -11.23 11.05 -2.56
C PHE A 48 -9.77 10.95 -2.13
N THR A 49 -9.36 9.79 -1.60
CA THR A 49 -7.98 9.52 -1.20
C THR A 49 -7.03 9.68 -2.38
N LEU A 50 -7.32 9.02 -3.51
CA LEU A 50 -6.54 9.13 -4.74
C LEU A 50 -6.52 10.57 -5.29
N GLU A 51 -7.64 11.28 -5.22
CA GLU A 51 -7.70 12.67 -5.67
C GLU A 51 -6.85 13.61 -4.80
N TYR A 52 -6.74 13.35 -3.51
CA TYR A 52 -5.82 14.08 -2.64
C TYR A 52 -4.36 13.74 -2.93
N LEU A 53 -4.01 12.46 -3.12
CA LEU A 53 -2.65 12.05 -3.50
C LEU A 53 -2.22 12.68 -4.83
N ARG A 54 -3.11 12.69 -5.83
CA ARG A 54 -2.86 13.34 -7.12
C ARG A 54 -2.59 14.84 -6.98
N LYS A 55 -3.32 15.53 -6.09
CA LYS A 55 -3.09 16.96 -5.82
C LYS A 55 -1.80 17.21 -5.05
N ALA A 56 -1.45 16.32 -4.12
CA ALA A 56 -0.17 16.38 -3.42
C ALA A 56 0.99 16.23 -4.39
N GLU A 57 0.93 15.26 -5.32
CA GLU A 57 1.92 15.09 -6.39
C GLU A 57 2.05 16.35 -7.26
N GLN A 58 0.93 16.98 -7.65
CA GLN A 58 0.96 18.22 -8.42
C GLN A 58 1.61 19.38 -7.65
N ALA A 59 1.32 19.50 -6.36
CA ALA A 59 1.94 20.51 -5.50
C ALA A 59 3.44 20.24 -5.31
N GLU A 60 3.84 18.97 -5.15
CA GLU A 60 5.24 18.55 -5.15
C GLU A 60 5.94 18.99 -6.44
N MET A 61 5.39 18.67 -7.61
CA MET A 61 5.98 19.06 -8.90
C MET A 61 6.08 20.59 -9.07
N ALA A 62 5.18 21.35 -8.45
CA ALA A 62 5.21 22.81 -8.43
C ALA A 62 6.14 23.40 -7.35
N ALA A 63 6.82 22.56 -6.56
CA ALA A 63 7.62 22.96 -5.40
C ALA A 63 6.83 23.76 -4.34
N ASP A 64 5.54 23.49 -4.20
CA ASP A 64 4.66 24.05 -3.16
C ASP A 64 4.53 23.03 -2.01
N SER A 65 5.48 23.06 -1.09
CA SER A 65 5.56 22.09 0.02
C SER A 65 4.38 22.21 0.99
N GLU A 66 3.90 23.42 1.27
CA GLU A 66 2.77 23.65 2.18
C GLU A 66 1.50 23.01 1.62
N GLN A 67 1.24 23.20 0.33
CA GLN A 67 0.09 22.60 -0.32
C GLN A 67 0.23 21.08 -0.46
N ALA A 68 1.44 20.58 -0.73
CA ALA A 68 1.69 19.13 -0.78
C ALA A 68 1.41 18.46 0.57
N ASP A 69 1.92 19.04 1.67
CA ASP A 69 1.68 18.53 3.03
C ASP A 69 0.19 18.59 3.41
N PHE A 70 -0.50 19.67 3.06
CA PHE A 70 -1.94 19.78 3.27
C PHE A 70 -2.70 18.64 2.57
N PHE A 71 -2.40 18.37 1.30
CA PHE A 71 -3.09 17.32 0.55
C PHE A 71 -2.72 15.91 1.02
N LEU A 72 -1.48 15.68 1.44
CA LEU A 72 -1.09 14.42 2.07
C LEU A 72 -1.86 14.17 3.37
N GLN A 73 -1.95 15.17 4.24
CA GLN A 73 -2.75 15.06 5.46
C GLN A 73 -4.21 14.70 5.15
N LYS A 74 -4.79 15.28 4.09
CA LYS A 74 -6.15 14.94 3.64
C LYS A 74 -6.26 13.54 3.03
N ALA A 75 -5.23 13.06 2.33
CA ALA A 75 -5.17 11.69 1.88
C ALA A 75 -5.16 10.71 3.07
N ASP A 76 -4.35 10.99 4.11
CA ASP A 76 -4.23 10.13 5.28
C ASP A 76 -5.52 10.10 6.12
N GLU A 77 -6.13 11.26 6.38
CA GLU A 77 -7.45 11.35 7.03
C GLU A 77 -8.54 10.58 6.27
N SER A 78 -8.44 10.52 4.94
CA SER A 78 -9.38 9.82 4.07
C SER A 78 -9.13 8.31 4.08
N ASP A 79 -7.86 7.89 3.97
CA ASP A 79 -7.49 6.48 3.97
C ASP A 79 -7.70 5.82 5.34
N GLU A 80 -7.50 6.54 6.45
CA GLU A 80 -7.83 6.03 7.79
C GLU A 80 -9.33 5.68 7.89
N LYS A 81 -10.20 6.48 7.26
CA LYS A 81 -11.63 6.19 7.16
C LYS A 81 -11.89 5.02 6.22
N ALA A 82 -11.18 4.94 5.10
CA ALA A 82 -11.29 3.83 4.15
C ALA A 82 -10.92 2.50 4.83
N SER A 83 -9.79 2.45 5.53
CA SER A 83 -9.28 1.26 6.26
C SER A 83 -10.31 0.67 7.23
N LYS A 84 -11.00 1.53 8.02
CA LYS A 84 -12.07 1.11 8.95
C LYS A 84 -13.25 0.43 8.23
N ILE A 85 -13.55 0.83 7.00
CA ILE A 85 -14.63 0.25 6.18
C ILE A 85 -14.12 -0.98 5.41
N ARG A 86 -12.86 -0.93 4.95
CA ARG A 86 -12.21 -1.96 4.13
C ARG A 86 -12.30 -3.33 4.76
N TRP A 87 -11.88 -3.48 6.01
CA TRP A 87 -11.98 -4.75 6.74
C TRP A 87 -13.42 -5.28 6.81
N ARG A 88 -14.40 -4.39 7.01
CA ARG A 88 -15.82 -4.78 7.06
C ARG A 88 -16.32 -5.24 5.70
N ALA A 89 -15.92 -4.54 4.63
CA ALA A 89 -16.30 -4.88 3.26
C ALA A 89 -15.68 -6.22 2.83
N ILE A 90 -14.38 -6.43 3.08
CA ILE A 90 -13.67 -7.70 2.85
C ILE A 90 -14.38 -8.84 3.56
N LYS A 91 -14.60 -8.71 4.88
CA LYS A 91 -15.31 -9.72 5.69
C LYS A 91 -16.73 -9.99 5.17
N ALA A 92 -17.46 -8.95 4.78
CA ALA A 92 -18.81 -9.12 4.25
C ALA A 92 -18.82 -9.91 2.93
N TRP A 93 -17.85 -9.71 2.05
CA TRP A 93 -17.73 -10.48 0.81
C TRP A 93 -17.33 -11.94 1.05
N TYR A 94 -16.43 -12.22 1.99
CA TYR A 94 -16.14 -13.60 2.41
C TYR A 94 -17.38 -14.30 2.98
N LEU A 95 -18.14 -13.63 3.85
CA LEU A 95 -19.39 -14.19 4.41
C LEU A 95 -20.49 -14.42 3.36
N ALA A 96 -20.43 -13.69 2.23
CA ALA A 96 -21.29 -13.87 1.08
C ALA A 96 -20.77 -14.93 0.08
N GLY A 97 -19.64 -15.58 0.36
CA GLY A 97 -19.01 -16.58 -0.52
C GLY A 97 -18.46 -15.98 -1.82
N ARG A 98 -18.01 -14.73 -1.79
CA ARG A 98 -17.52 -13.98 -2.96
C ARG A 98 -16.07 -13.57 -2.75
N ASP A 99 -15.19 -14.55 -2.57
CA ASP A 99 -13.78 -14.33 -2.24
C ASP A 99 -13.10 -13.41 -3.24
N LYS A 100 -13.35 -13.57 -4.55
CA LYS A 100 -12.82 -12.68 -5.60
C LYS A 100 -13.13 -11.19 -5.33
N LYS A 101 -14.31 -10.86 -4.79
CA LYS A 101 -14.69 -9.48 -4.45
C LYS A 101 -13.94 -8.96 -3.23
N ALA A 102 -13.65 -9.83 -2.27
CA ALA A 102 -12.79 -9.48 -1.13
C ALA A 102 -11.35 -9.18 -1.61
N HIS A 103 -10.80 -10.03 -2.47
CA HIS A 103 -9.46 -9.84 -3.07
C HIS A 103 -9.39 -8.55 -3.90
N GLU A 104 -10.41 -8.24 -4.70
CA GLU A 104 -10.51 -6.97 -5.45
C GLU A 104 -10.42 -5.74 -4.53
N ILE A 105 -10.87 -5.82 -3.27
CA ILE A 105 -10.75 -4.72 -2.31
C ILE A 105 -9.31 -4.59 -1.82
N SER A 106 -8.66 -5.70 -1.47
CA SER A 106 -7.25 -5.71 -1.05
C SER A 106 -6.34 -5.16 -2.15
N LEU A 107 -6.58 -5.54 -3.42
CA LEU A 107 -5.82 -5.00 -4.56
C LEU A 107 -6.00 -3.49 -4.75
N ARG A 108 -7.20 -2.94 -4.53
CA ARG A 108 -7.40 -1.48 -4.59
C ARG A 108 -6.69 -0.77 -3.44
N ALA A 109 -6.66 -1.36 -2.26
CA ALA A 109 -5.91 -0.84 -1.13
C ALA A 109 -4.41 -0.84 -1.42
N ALA A 110 -3.88 -1.92 -1.98
CA ALA A 110 -2.49 -2.02 -2.42
C ALA A 110 -2.13 -0.93 -3.44
N HIS A 111 -3.02 -0.66 -4.40
CA HIS A 111 -2.85 0.42 -5.37
C HIS A 111 -2.77 1.80 -4.71
N ILE A 112 -3.63 2.10 -3.73
CA ILE A 112 -3.59 3.39 -3.01
C ILE A 112 -2.28 3.54 -2.22
N ALA A 113 -1.90 2.50 -1.47
CA ALA A 113 -0.64 2.47 -0.72
C ALA A 113 0.56 2.67 -1.66
N LYS A 114 0.52 2.05 -2.86
CA LYS A 114 1.58 2.19 -3.86
C LYS A 114 1.71 3.63 -4.35
N VAL A 115 0.61 4.29 -4.66
CA VAL A 115 0.62 5.71 -5.06
C VAL A 115 1.18 6.59 -3.95
N ARG A 116 0.87 6.29 -2.68
CA ARG A 116 1.47 7.01 -1.54
C ARG A 116 2.98 6.77 -1.46
N ALA A 117 3.43 5.51 -1.58
CA ALA A 117 4.84 5.16 -1.59
C ALA A 117 5.62 5.88 -2.70
N GLU A 118 5.10 5.91 -3.92
CA GLU A 118 5.71 6.61 -5.06
C GLU A 118 5.84 8.12 -4.82
N LEU A 119 4.87 8.74 -4.14
CA LEU A 119 4.93 10.14 -3.76
C LEU A 119 6.00 10.42 -2.68
N VAL A 120 6.17 9.50 -1.72
CA VAL A 120 7.24 9.59 -0.72
C VAL A 120 8.62 9.39 -1.38
N GLU A 121 8.72 8.49 -2.36
CA GLU A 121 9.93 8.29 -3.16
C GLU A 121 10.30 9.56 -3.94
N LEU A 122 9.31 10.27 -4.52
CA LEU A 122 9.51 11.57 -5.14
C LEU A 122 10.09 12.61 -4.17
N ARG A 123 9.58 12.68 -2.93
CA ARG A 123 10.11 13.56 -1.87
C ARG A 123 11.53 13.19 -1.47
N LEU A 124 11.79 11.89 -1.31
CA LEU A 124 13.11 11.38 -0.95
C LEU A 124 14.16 11.83 -1.97
N HIS A 125 13.85 11.70 -3.27
CA HIS A 125 14.76 12.12 -4.32
C HIS A 125 15.06 13.63 -4.31
N LYS A 126 14.07 14.47 -3.97
CA LYS A 126 14.32 15.91 -3.80
C LYS A 126 15.23 16.21 -2.62
N ASN A 127 14.98 15.56 -1.48
CA ASN A 127 15.80 15.71 -0.29
C ASN A 127 17.25 15.26 -0.53
N GLU A 128 17.44 14.20 -1.33
CA GLU A 128 18.75 13.74 -1.79
C GLU A 128 19.48 14.83 -2.60
N LEU A 129 18.82 15.41 -3.60
CA LEU A 129 19.38 16.47 -4.43
C LEU A 129 19.77 17.70 -3.60
N ASP A 130 18.96 18.07 -2.61
CA ASP A 130 19.27 19.19 -1.72
C ASP A 130 20.47 18.88 -0.80
N LEU A 131 20.58 17.64 -0.33
CA LEU A 131 21.75 17.18 0.43
C LEU A 131 23.03 17.23 -0.42
N GLU A 132 22.98 16.73 -1.66
CA GLU A 132 24.10 16.78 -2.61
C GLU A 132 24.54 18.22 -2.96
N ARG A 133 23.57 19.12 -3.12
CA ARG A 133 23.84 20.56 -3.32
C ARG A 133 24.57 21.15 -2.13
N LEU A 134 24.15 20.86 -0.90
CA LEU A 134 24.82 21.35 0.30
C LEU A 134 26.25 20.80 0.44
N LEU A 135 26.46 19.51 0.16
CA LEU A 135 27.77 18.86 0.19
C LEU A 135 28.73 19.44 -0.85
N SER A 136 28.25 19.69 -2.08
CA SER A 136 29.06 20.28 -3.15
C SER A 136 29.45 21.74 -2.87
N HIS A 137 28.53 22.54 -2.29
CA HIS A 137 28.82 23.90 -1.84
C HIS A 137 29.80 23.92 -0.64
N GLY A 138 29.71 22.95 0.26
CA GLY A 138 30.65 22.75 1.37
C GLY A 138 32.08 22.55 0.90
N LYS A 139 32.29 21.62 -0.04
CA LYS A 139 33.61 21.34 -0.64
C LYS A 139 34.22 22.54 -1.38
N GLN A 140 33.40 23.42 -1.96
CA GLN A 140 33.90 24.65 -2.59
C GLN A 140 34.29 25.74 -1.56
N LYS A 141 33.56 25.82 -0.43
CA LYS A 141 33.80 26.82 0.63
C LYS A 141 34.89 26.44 1.63
N GLU A 142 35.31 25.18 1.72
CA GLU A 142 36.51 24.77 2.48
C GLU A 142 37.78 25.50 2.03
N LYS A 143 37.80 26.07 0.82
CA LYS A 143 38.89 26.95 0.36
C LYS A 143 38.83 28.39 0.89
N SER A 144 37.75 28.83 1.55
CA SER A 144 37.55 30.25 1.86
C SER A 144 36.78 30.62 3.15
N ARG A 145 36.11 29.72 3.89
CA ARG A 145 35.49 30.02 5.20
C ARG A 145 35.30 28.78 6.08
N SER A 146 35.16 28.98 7.40
CA SER A 146 35.03 27.91 8.40
C SER A 146 33.79 27.04 8.18
N VAL A 147 34.01 25.72 8.18
CA VAL A 147 33.04 24.62 8.03
C VAL A 147 31.80 24.73 8.94
N LEU A 148 31.88 25.51 10.03
CA LEU A 148 30.82 25.72 11.01
C LEU A 148 29.53 26.39 10.49
N ASP A 149 29.56 27.19 9.42
CA ASP A 149 28.37 27.90 8.93
C ASP A 149 27.44 27.04 8.05
N ILE A 150 27.90 25.89 7.58
CA ILE A 150 27.15 24.98 6.67
C ILE A 150 26.47 23.84 7.45
N TYR A 151 27.00 23.55 8.64
CA TYR A 151 26.62 22.43 9.49
C TYR A 151 25.13 22.40 9.85
N PRO A 152 24.48 23.52 10.26
CA PRO A 152 23.07 23.49 10.63
C PRO A 152 22.13 23.17 9.47
N SER A 153 22.42 23.67 8.26
CA SER A 153 21.61 23.39 7.08
C SER A 153 21.79 21.96 6.57
N TYR A 154 23.00 21.41 6.69
CA TYR A 154 23.28 20.01 6.37
C TYR A 154 22.54 19.05 7.31
N GLU A 155 22.60 19.30 8.62
CA GLU A 155 21.95 18.45 9.62
C GLU A 155 20.43 18.38 9.42
N VAL A 156 19.79 19.52 9.13
CA VAL A 156 18.35 19.57 8.83
C VAL A 156 18.02 18.81 7.54
N ALA A 157 18.80 19.00 6.47
CA ALA A 157 18.59 18.28 5.21
C ALA A 157 18.77 16.75 5.38
N TYR A 158 19.78 16.33 6.15
CA TYR A 158 20.02 14.93 6.48
C TYR A 158 18.84 14.34 7.29
N LYS A 159 18.35 15.06 8.30
CA LYS A 159 17.18 14.64 9.09
C LYS A 159 15.93 14.46 8.22
N HIS A 160 15.67 15.38 7.28
CA HIS A 160 14.55 15.24 6.34
C HIS A 160 14.72 14.06 5.38
N TYR A 161 15.94 13.82 4.89
CA TYR A 161 16.26 12.69 4.04
C TYR A 161 16.02 11.35 4.76
N VAL A 162 16.58 11.18 5.97
CA VAL A 162 16.39 9.96 6.78
C VAL A 162 14.91 9.75 7.12
N ALA A 163 14.20 10.80 7.52
CA ALA A 163 12.76 10.72 7.80
C ALA A 163 11.95 10.26 6.58
N SER A 164 12.28 10.78 5.38
CA SER A 164 11.60 10.40 4.14
C SER A 164 11.90 8.96 3.73
N ALA A 165 13.14 8.50 3.90
CA ALA A 165 13.52 7.11 3.63
C ALA A 165 12.81 6.15 4.59
N TYR A 166 12.70 6.50 5.87
CA TYR A 166 11.94 5.69 6.82
C TYR A 166 10.45 5.65 6.50
N GLN A 167 9.87 6.79 6.10
CA GLN A 167 8.48 6.81 5.63
C GLN A 167 8.31 5.90 4.41
N LEU A 168 9.24 5.95 3.45
CA LEU A 168 9.19 5.10 2.25
C LEU A 168 9.22 3.61 2.59
N PHE A 169 10.04 3.22 3.58
CA PHE A 169 10.03 1.87 4.12
C PHE A 169 8.62 1.47 4.60
N LEU A 170 8.00 2.30 5.46
CA LEU A 170 6.67 2.02 5.99
C LEU A 170 5.63 1.87 4.86
N GLU A 171 5.65 2.77 3.89
CA GLU A 171 4.72 2.68 2.75
C GLU A 171 4.93 1.40 1.93
N TRP A 172 6.17 1.01 1.63
CA TRP A 172 6.42 -0.24 0.91
C TRP A 172 6.00 -1.48 1.71
N THR A 173 6.15 -1.48 3.03
CA THR A 173 5.63 -2.58 3.87
C THR A 173 4.10 -2.64 3.85
N GLU A 174 3.40 -1.50 3.82
CA GLU A 174 1.94 -1.47 3.69
C GLU A 174 1.51 -2.04 2.33
N VAL A 175 2.16 -1.62 1.23
CA VAL A 175 1.91 -2.17 -0.11
C VAL A 175 2.08 -3.68 -0.13
N ALA A 176 3.20 -4.18 0.42
CA ALA A 176 3.50 -5.60 0.46
C ALA A 176 2.45 -6.39 1.27
N SER A 177 2.02 -5.86 2.42
CA SER A 177 0.97 -6.46 3.24
C SER A 177 -0.37 -6.55 2.52
N MET A 178 -0.74 -5.52 1.73
CA MET A 178 -2.01 -5.52 1.00
C MET A 178 -2.01 -6.52 -0.17
N TYR A 179 -0.86 -6.71 -0.83
CA TYR A 179 -0.70 -7.76 -1.84
C TYR A 179 -0.67 -9.16 -1.24
N ASP A 180 -0.06 -9.35 -0.05
CA ASP A 180 -0.08 -10.61 0.71
C ASP A 180 -1.52 -10.99 1.07
N GLU A 181 -2.31 -10.04 1.59
CA GLU A 181 -3.74 -10.22 1.86
C GLU A 181 -4.59 -10.49 0.61
N ALA A 182 -4.11 -10.07 -0.56
CA ALA A 182 -4.74 -10.32 -1.85
C ALA A 182 -4.25 -11.62 -2.51
N GLU A 183 -3.44 -12.43 -1.82
CA GLU A 183 -2.80 -13.65 -2.34
C GLU A 183 -1.99 -13.40 -3.64
N SER A 184 -1.53 -12.17 -3.82
CA SER A 184 -0.69 -11.73 -4.95
C SER A 184 0.77 -11.82 -4.54
N TYR A 185 1.24 -13.05 -4.35
CA TYR A 185 2.50 -13.32 -3.66
C TYR A 185 3.71 -12.73 -4.38
N GLU A 186 3.74 -12.77 -5.72
CA GLU A 186 4.84 -12.24 -6.54
C GLU A 186 4.98 -10.71 -6.33
N GLU A 187 3.88 -9.97 -6.34
CA GLU A 187 3.89 -8.54 -6.03
C GLU A 187 4.27 -8.28 -4.58
N ALA A 188 3.73 -9.05 -3.64
CA ALA A 188 4.08 -8.91 -2.23
C ALA A 188 5.59 -9.12 -2.00
N GLU A 189 6.22 -10.12 -2.63
CA GLU A 189 7.67 -10.36 -2.59
C GLU A 189 8.44 -9.12 -3.03
N LEU A 190 8.08 -8.57 -4.19
CA LEU A 190 8.72 -7.39 -4.76
C LEU A 190 8.70 -6.20 -3.80
N TYR A 191 7.56 -5.91 -3.18
CA TYR A 191 7.44 -4.75 -2.28
C TYR A 191 8.05 -5.00 -0.90
N TRP A 192 8.04 -6.24 -0.40
CA TRP A 192 8.83 -6.60 0.78
C TRP A 192 10.32 -6.37 0.51
N GLN A 193 10.84 -6.80 -0.64
CA GLN A 193 12.23 -6.56 -1.03
C GLN A 193 12.55 -5.07 -1.12
N LYS A 194 11.71 -4.27 -1.78
CA LYS A 194 11.86 -2.80 -1.84
C LYS A 194 11.96 -2.17 -0.45
N SER A 195 11.11 -2.58 0.49
CA SER A 195 11.17 -2.06 1.86
C SER A 195 12.51 -2.39 2.54
N ILE A 196 12.97 -3.64 2.41
CA ILE A 196 14.24 -4.10 2.99
C ILE A 196 15.43 -3.35 2.38
N ASP A 197 15.41 -3.07 1.06
CA ASP A 197 16.47 -2.35 0.37
C ASP A 197 16.61 -0.92 0.92
N VAL A 198 15.49 -0.22 1.14
CA VAL A 198 15.46 1.13 1.74
C VAL A 198 16.06 1.11 3.15
N MET A 199 15.64 0.15 4.00
CA MET A 199 16.19 0.11 5.36
C MET A 199 17.67 -0.31 5.38
N SER A 200 18.06 -1.27 4.55
CA SER A 200 19.45 -1.69 4.43
C SER A 200 20.36 -0.52 4.05
N PHE A 201 19.85 0.38 3.20
CA PHE A 201 20.53 1.61 2.86
C PHE A 201 20.61 2.59 4.05
N LEU A 202 19.53 2.79 4.81
CA LEU A 202 19.54 3.61 6.03
C LEU A 202 20.54 3.10 7.09
N PHE A 203 20.63 1.78 7.28
CA PHE A 203 21.59 1.19 8.22
C PHE A 203 23.03 1.49 7.80
N ARG A 204 23.37 1.34 6.51
CA ARG A 204 24.71 1.68 6.00
C ARG A 204 25.06 3.16 6.20
N LEU A 205 24.11 4.07 5.94
CA LEU A 205 24.31 5.50 6.15
C LEU A 205 24.61 5.86 7.61
N ASN A 206 24.05 5.11 8.55
CA ASN A 206 24.25 5.36 9.97
C ASN A 206 25.57 4.77 10.48
N ASP A 207 25.98 3.59 9.99
CA ASP A 207 27.26 2.98 10.36
C ASP A 207 28.46 3.86 9.93
N ASP A 208 28.32 4.56 8.80
CA ASP A 208 29.34 5.48 8.27
C ASP A 208 29.35 6.85 8.97
N ASN A 209 28.24 7.25 9.60
CA ASN A 209 28.07 8.53 10.28
C ASN A 209 27.81 8.31 11.77
N ALA A 210 28.87 8.12 12.55
CA ALA A 210 28.84 8.05 14.02
C ALA A 210 28.33 9.38 14.65
N HIS A 211 27.03 9.64 14.53
CA HIS A 211 26.33 10.73 15.18
C HIS A 211 25.49 10.14 16.32
N ASP A 212 25.78 10.60 17.54
CA ASP A 212 25.23 10.16 18.83
C ASP A 212 23.72 10.41 19.02
N GLU A 213 22.96 10.71 17.96
CA GLU A 213 21.51 10.94 18.10
C GLU A 213 20.72 9.64 17.97
N GLU A 214 19.86 9.40 18.97
CA GLU A 214 18.85 8.35 19.04
C GLU A 214 17.84 8.47 17.88
N ILE A 215 18.26 8.10 16.68
CA ILE A 215 17.34 7.58 15.67
C ILE A 215 16.67 6.35 16.32
N PRO A 216 15.34 6.14 16.21
CA PRO A 216 14.61 5.06 16.89
C PRO A 216 14.94 3.68 16.28
N TYR A 217 16.19 3.28 16.46
CA TYR A 217 16.87 2.15 15.83
C TYR A 217 16.24 0.82 16.21
N GLN A 218 15.72 0.73 17.44
CA GLN A 218 15.01 -0.46 17.91
C GLN A 218 13.74 -0.72 17.12
N THR A 219 12.98 0.33 16.79
CA THR A 219 11.78 0.22 15.95
C THR A 219 12.17 -0.22 14.53
N TYR A 220 13.24 0.35 13.98
CA TYR A 220 13.70 0.05 12.62
C TYR A 220 14.16 -1.40 12.47
N ILE A 221 14.96 -1.89 13.42
CA ILE A 221 15.42 -3.28 13.46
C ILE A 221 14.21 -4.22 13.57
N TYR A 222 13.26 -3.93 14.45
CA TYR A 222 12.09 -4.77 14.65
C TYR A 222 11.22 -4.87 13.38
N ASP A 223 10.92 -3.74 12.75
CA ASP A 223 10.09 -3.74 11.53
C ASP A 223 10.81 -4.41 10.36
N THR A 224 12.13 -4.28 10.26
CA THR A 224 12.94 -4.97 9.24
C THR A 224 12.97 -6.47 9.45
N GLN A 225 13.17 -6.94 10.69
CA GLN A 225 13.13 -8.36 11.01
C GLN A 225 11.77 -8.96 10.68
N ARG A 226 10.69 -8.22 10.94
CA ARG A 226 9.34 -8.62 10.56
C ARG A 226 9.18 -8.70 9.04
N ALA A 227 9.69 -7.74 8.29
CA ALA A 227 9.68 -7.75 6.82
C ALA A 227 10.47 -8.94 6.25
N LEU A 228 11.68 -9.20 6.77
CA LEU A 228 12.51 -10.34 6.38
C LEU A 228 11.82 -11.67 6.63
N MET A 229 11.25 -11.86 7.82
CA MET A 229 10.50 -13.07 8.16
C MET A 229 9.29 -13.27 7.24
N ARG A 230 8.63 -12.17 6.82
CA ARG A 230 7.52 -12.24 5.86
C ARG A 230 8.00 -12.64 4.47
N LEU A 231 9.09 -12.04 3.99
CA LEU A 231 9.70 -12.38 2.72
C LEU A 231 10.11 -13.86 2.66
N GLU A 232 10.78 -14.36 3.70
CA GLU A 232 11.20 -15.76 3.80
C GLU A 232 9.99 -16.73 3.75
N ASN A 233 8.92 -16.44 4.49
CA ASN A 233 7.70 -17.26 4.47
C ASN A 233 7.01 -17.25 3.11
N LEU A 234 7.06 -16.11 2.42
CA LEU A 234 6.44 -15.95 1.11
C LEU A 234 7.22 -16.70 0.03
N GLN A 235 8.56 -16.64 0.07
CA GLN A 235 9.43 -17.44 -0.81
C GLN A 235 9.20 -18.94 -0.66
N LEU A 236 9.07 -19.42 0.59
CA LEU A 236 8.70 -20.82 0.86
C LEU A 236 7.33 -21.19 0.27
N SER A 237 6.37 -20.25 0.31
CA SER A 237 5.02 -20.46 -0.23
C SER A 237 5.02 -20.49 -1.76
N LEU A 238 5.80 -19.63 -2.40
CA LEU A 238 6.01 -19.63 -3.85
C LEU A 238 6.69 -20.92 -4.33
N GLU A 239 7.77 -21.35 -3.67
CA GLU A 239 8.45 -22.61 -4.00
C GLU A 239 7.50 -23.82 -3.89
N LYS A 240 6.68 -23.85 -2.84
CA LYS A 240 5.66 -24.90 -2.67
C LYS A 240 4.59 -24.86 -3.77
N ASN A 241 4.16 -23.68 -4.20
CA ASN A 241 3.20 -23.52 -5.29
C ASN A 241 3.78 -23.97 -6.63
N GLU A 242 5.03 -23.62 -6.92
CA GLU A 242 5.73 -24.07 -8.12
C GLU A 242 5.84 -25.61 -8.14
N GLN A 243 6.20 -26.23 -7.01
CA GLN A 243 6.22 -27.69 -6.89
C GLN A 243 4.83 -28.33 -7.11
N LEU A 244 3.76 -27.69 -6.62
CA LEU A 244 2.38 -28.14 -6.86
C LEU A 244 1.98 -28.03 -8.33
N GLU A 245 2.35 -26.95 -9.01
CA GLU A 245 2.11 -26.76 -10.44
C GLU A 245 2.83 -27.82 -11.27
N LEU A 246 4.12 -28.07 -10.99
CA LEU A 246 4.89 -29.13 -11.63
C LEU A 246 4.25 -30.50 -11.42
N THR A 247 3.76 -30.78 -10.20
CA THR A 247 3.07 -32.02 -9.88
C THR A 247 1.75 -32.15 -10.64
N ARG A 248 0.96 -31.08 -10.76
CA ARG A 248 -0.28 -31.06 -11.57
C ARG A 248 0.02 -31.29 -13.05
N HIS A 249 1.05 -30.64 -13.60
CA HIS A 249 1.46 -30.84 -14.98
C HIS A 249 1.93 -32.28 -15.23
N ALA A 250 2.69 -32.85 -14.30
CA ALA A 250 3.10 -34.25 -14.34
C ALA A 250 1.88 -35.20 -14.32
N LEU A 251 0.90 -34.97 -13.44
CA LEU A 251 -0.34 -35.74 -13.38
C LEU A 251 -1.15 -35.64 -14.67
N GLN A 252 -1.35 -34.44 -15.22
CA GLN A 252 -2.05 -34.25 -16.50
C GLN A 252 -1.32 -34.94 -17.66
N SER A 253 0.01 -34.90 -17.67
CA SER A 253 0.83 -35.60 -18.66
C SER A 253 0.67 -37.13 -18.54
N LEU A 254 0.64 -37.64 -17.30
CA LEU A 254 0.38 -39.06 -17.03
C LEU A 254 -1.04 -39.49 -17.44
N GLU A 255 -2.06 -38.68 -17.16
CA GLU A 255 -3.44 -38.94 -17.60
C GLU A 255 -3.56 -38.98 -19.13
N LYS A 256 -2.88 -38.06 -19.82
CA LYS A 256 -2.84 -38.02 -21.29
C LYS A 256 -2.15 -39.25 -21.87
N LEU A 257 -1.04 -39.68 -21.28
CA LEU A 257 -0.36 -40.92 -21.65
C LEU A 257 -1.26 -42.13 -21.42
N ASN A 258 -1.92 -42.22 -20.25
CA ASN A 258 -2.82 -43.32 -19.95
C ASN A 258 -3.97 -43.44 -20.97
N LYS A 259 -4.60 -42.32 -21.34
CA LYS A 259 -5.63 -42.28 -22.39
C LYS A 259 -5.10 -42.66 -23.79
N THR A 260 -3.84 -42.40 -24.07
CA THR A 260 -3.22 -42.69 -25.38
C THR A 260 -2.84 -44.16 -25.51
N PHE A 261 -2.32 -44.76 -24.43
CA PHE A 261 -1.76 -46.12 -24.47
C PHE A 261 -2.73 -47.19 -23.94
N PHE A 262 -3.72 -46.81 -23.15
CA PHE A 262 -4.72 -47.71 -22.56
C PHE A 262 -6.15 -47.19 -22.74
N PRO A 263 -6.62 -46.95 -23.98
CA PRO A 263 -7.95 -46.38 -24.22
C PRO A 263 -9.09 -47.26 -23.72
N GLU A 264 -8.89 -48.58 -23.61
CA GLU A 264 -9.92 -49.56 -23.24
C GLU A 264 -10.20 -49.65 -21.72
N VAL A 265 -9.39 -48.99 -20.87
CA VAL A 265 -9.52 -49.09 -19.39
C VAL A 265 -10.40 -47.98 -18.80
N VAL A 266 -10.84 -47.00 -19.60
CA VAL A 266 -11.49 -45.77 -19.09
C VAL A 266 -13.03 -45.79 -19.19
N GLU A 267 -13.66 -46.82 -19.77
CA GLU A 267 -15.11 -46.90 -19.97
C GLU A 267 -15.90 -47.83 -19.00
N HIS A 268 -15.36 -48.14 -17.81
CA HIS A 268 -16.10 -48.90 -16.78
C HIS A 268 -16.18 -48.18 -15.44
#